data_AF-A0A8T2KPI6-F1
#
_entry.id   AF-A0A8T2KPI6-F1
#
_cell.length_a   1.000
_cell.length_b   1.000
_cell.length_c   1.000
_cell.angle_alpha   90.00
_cell.angle_beta   90.00
_cell.angle_gamma   90.00
#
_symmetry.space_group_name_H-M   'P 1'
#
loop_
_entity.id
_entity.type
_entity.pdbx_description
1 polymer ?
#
loop_
_entity_poly.entity_id
_entity_poly.type
_entity_poly.pdbx_seq_one_letter_code
_entity_poly.pdbx_strand_id
1 'polypeptide(L)' 'MRRSLSTSSRDEIIRWFKEEQTLRVCLQQGESRVAPWFHGIITREEAEDLLKSGSAGSFLVRVSERIFGHVLSYRT' A
#
# COMPACT_ATOMS: atom_id res chain seq x y z
N MET A 1 17.98 12.40 -1.83
CA MET A 1 16.91 12.32 -2.86
C MET A 1 15.69 13.06 -2.35
N ARG A 2 15.38 14.24 -2.92
CA ARG A 2 14.14 14.96 -2.62
C ARG A 2 13.01 14.23 -3.36
N ARG A 3 12.09 13.58 -2.62
CA ARG A 3 10.87 13.05 -3.21
C ARG A 3 10.03 14.24 -3.68
N SER A 4 10.09 14.52 -4.97
CA SER A 4 9.20 15.46 -5.63
C SER A 4 7.77 15.10 -5.25
N LEU A 5 7.04 16.03 -4.63
CA LEU A 5 5.59 15.90 -4.41
C LEU A 5 4.90 16.12 -5.76
N SER A 6 5.10 15.24 -6.74
CA SER A 6 4.19 15.17 -7.87
C SER A 6 2.92 14.56 -7.33
N THR A 7 1.86 15.38 -7.21
CA THR A 7 0.49 14.90 -7.03
C THR A 7 0.17 14.04 -8.25
N SER A 8 0.51 12.76 -8.13
CA SER A 8 0.39 11.82 -9.22
C SER A 8 -1.05 11.35 -9.26
N SER A 9 -1.62 11.19 -10.45
CA SER A 9 -3.01 10.74 -10.57
C SER A 9 -3.13 9.31 -10.04
N ARG A 10 -4.34 8.93 -9.60
CA ARG A 10 -4.62 7.57 -9.12
C ARG A 10 -4.20 6.52 -10.16
N ASP A 11 -4.43 6.79 -11.43
CA ASP A 11 -4.06 5.91 -12.55
C ASP A 11 -2.54 5.76 -12.72
N GLU A 12 -1.77 6.82 -12.49
CA GLU A 12 -0.30 6.75 -12.48
C GLU A 12 0.21 5.88 -11.35
N ILE A 13 -0.40 6.00 -10.18
CA ILE A 13 -0.05 5.19 -8.99
C ILE A 13 -0.42 3.72 -9.22
N ILE A 14 -1.60 3.45 -9.79
CA ILE A 14 -2.01 2.09 -10.16
C ILE A 14 -1.03 1.49 -11.16
N ARG A 15 -0.64 2.26 -12.19
CA ARG A 15 0.33 1.80 -13.20
C ARG A 15 1.68 1.50 -12.58
N TRP A 16 2.24 2.45 -11.83
CA TRP A 16 3.51 2.27 -11.10
C TRP A 16 3.48 1.04 -10.20
N PHE A 17 2.40 0.87 -9.41
CA PHE A 17 2.30 -0.24 -8.48
C PHE A 17 2.25 -1.59 -9.20
N LYS A 18 1.50 -1.69 -10.31
CA LYS A 18 1.45 -2.91 -11.13
C LYS A 18 2.82 -3.26 -11.70
N GLU A 19 3.54 -2.28 -12.25
CA GLU A 19 4.89 -2.47 -12.78
C GLU A 19 5.87 -2.91 -11.67
N GLU A 20 5.84 -2.28 -10.50
CA GLU A 20 6.71 -2.64 -9.37
C GLU A 20 6.40 -4.03 -8.79
N GLN A 21 5.12 -4.42 -8.73
CA GLN A 21 4.70 -5.76 -8.32
C GLN A 21 5.16 -6.81 -9.32
N THR A 22 5.03 -6.57 -10.64
CA THR A 22 5.57 -7.46 -11.67
C THR A 22 7.08 -7.63 -11.53
N LEU A 23 7.81 -6.58 -11.16
CA LEU A 23 9.25 -6.69 -10.92
C LEU A 23 9.60 -7.48 -9.64
N ARG A 24 8.75 -7.49 -8.60
CA ARG A 24 9.04 -8.12 -7.31
C ARG A 24 8.45 -9.53 -7.13
N VAL A 25 7.27 -9.80 -7.66
CA VAL A 25 6.62 -11.13 -7.61
C VAL A 25 7.38 -12.16 -8.46
N CYS A 26 8.12 -11.70 -9.48
CA CYS A 26 8.97 -12.57 -10.30
C CYS A 26 10.34 -12.92 -9.68
N LEU A 27 10.69 -12.38 -8.50
CA LEU A 27 12.05 -12.48 -7.95
C LEU A 27 12.17 -13.20 -6.59
N GLN A 28 11.07 -13.59 -5.93
CA GLN A 28 11.16 -14.36 -4.68
C GLN A 28 10.51 -15.74 -4.81
N GLN A 29 11.36 -16.75 -4.72
CA GLN A 29 11.07 -18.17 -4.82
C GLN A 29 9.98 -18.61 -3.84
N GLY A 30 8.95 -19.30 -4.34
CA GLY A 30 8.25 -20.35 -3.59
C GLY A 30 6.84 -20.05 -3.09
N GLU A 31 6.51 -18.82 -2.67
CA GLU A 31 5.15 -18.51 -2.20
C GLU A 31 4.65 -17.17 -2.74
N SER A 32 3.74 -17.24 -3.71
CA SER A 32 2.94 -16.10 -4.19
C SER A 32 1.87 -15.73 -3.16
N ARG A 33 2.27 -15.42 -1.92
CA ARG A 33 1.35 -15.03 -0.86
C ARG A 33 1.61 -13.58 -0.45
N VAL A 34 0.62 -12.74 -0.74
CA VAL A 34 0.58 -11.36 -0.24
C VAL A 34 0.55 -11.41 1.28
N ALA A 35 1.42 -10.62 1.93
CA ALA A 35 1.45 -10.56 3.38
C ALA A 35 0.08 -10.09 3.92
N PRO A 36 -0.44 -10.69 5.00
CA PRO A 36 -1.81 -10.42 5.49
C PRO A 36 -2.01 -8.99 5.99
N TRP A 37 -0.93 -8.28 6.31
CA TRP A 37 -0.93 -6.87 6.69
C TRP A 37 -0.81 -5.90 5.50
N PHE A 38 -0.68 -6.42 4.27
CA PHE A 38 -0.58 -5.61 3.05
C PHE A 38 -1.88 -5.65 2.26
N HIS A 39 -2.47 -4.48 2.02
CA HIS A 39 -3.81 -4.35 1.44
C HIS A 39 -3.83 -3.71 0.05
N GLY A 40 -2.66 -3.43 -0.55
CA GLY A 40 -2.59 -2.84 -1.88
C GLY A 40 -3.11 -1.41 -1.92
N ILE A 41 -3.78 -1.04 -3.02
CA ILE A 41 -4.31 0.32 -3.25
C ILE A 41 -5.69 0.43 -2.61
N ILE A 42 -5.72 0.94 -1.39
CA ILE A 42 -6.96 1.29 -0.67
C ILE A 42 -6.90 2.74 -0.19
N THR A 43 -8.07 3.36 -0.03
CA THR A 43 -8.19 4.73 0.46
C THR A 43 -7.79 4.81 1.93
N ARG A 44 -7.69 6.05 2.44
CA ARG A 44 -7.47 6.26 3.87
C ARG A 44 -8.68 5.77 4.67
N GLU A 45 -9.87 6.06 4.19
CA GLU A 45 -11.14 5.75 4.83
C GLU A 45 -11.35 4.23 4.91
N GLU A 46 -11.08 3.50 3.82
CA GLU A 46 -11.11 2.03 3.79
C GLU A 46 -10.13 1.42 4.81
N ALA A 47 -8.93 2.00 4.93
CA ALA A 47 -7.95 1.56 5.91
C ALA A 47 -8.41 1.81 7.36
N GLU A 48 -9.01 2.97 7.62
CA GLU A 48 -9.59 3.30 8.92
C GLU A 48 -10.73 2.34 9.26
N ASP A 49 -11.62 2.02 8.31
CA ASP A 49 -12.72 1.07 8.48
C ASP A 49 -12.23 -0.34 8.83
N LEU A 50 -11.19 -0.84 8.14
CA LEU A 50 -10.57 -2.13 8.44
C LEU A 50 -9.96 -2.17 9.85
N LEU A 51 -9.42 -1.04 10.31
CA LEU A 51 -8.77 -0.95 11.62
C LEU A 51 -9.76 -0.73 12.77
N LYS A 52 -11.01 -0.33 12.51
CA LYS A 52 -12.03 -0.07 13.57
C LYS A 52 -12.27 -1.28 14.47
N SER A 53 -12.21 -2.49 13.92
CA SER A 53 -12.47 -3.74 14.65
C SER A 53 -11.25 -4.33 15.35
N GLY A 54 -10.02 -3.92 15.00
CA GLY A 54 -8.77 -4.43 15.57
C GLY A 54 -8.40 -3.76 16.88
N SER A 55 -7.58 -4.35 17.75
CA SER A 55 -7.13 -3.70 19.01
C SER A 55 -6.25 -2.46 18.79
N ALA A 56 -6.04 -1.66 19.83
CA ALA A 56 -5.03 -0.58 19.80
C ALA A 56 -3.66 -1.15 19.35
N GLY A 57 -2.98 -0.44 18.46
CA GLY A 57 -1.74 -0.90 17.81
C GLY A 57 -1.94 -1.80 16.59
N SER A 58 -3.18 -2.15 16.22
CA SER A 58 -3.46 -2.81 14.93
C SER A 58 -2.99 -1.92 13.79
N PHE A 59 -2.39 -2.51 12.75
CA PHE A 59 -1.85 -1.77 11.61
C PHE A 59 -2.06 -2.49 10.30
N LEU A 60 -1.94 -1.75 9.21
CA LEU A 60 -1.85 -2.27 7.85
C LEU A 60 -1.00 -1.36 6.97
N VAL A 61 -0.46 -1.93 5.89
CA VAL A 61 0.29 -1.21 4.86
C VAL A 61 -0.56 -1.13 3.60
N ARG A 62 -0.69 0.09 3.07
CA ARG A 62 -1.39 0.38 1.81
C ARG A 62 -0.52 1.20 0.87
N VAL A 63 -0.89 1.24 -0.40
CA VAL A 63 -0.32 2.16 -1.39
C VAL A 63 -1.00 3.52 -1.24
N SER A 64 -0.22 4.60 -1.24
CA SER A 64 -0.79 5.94 -1.22
C SER A 64 -1.46 6.27 -2.54
N GLU A 65 -2.63 6.92 -2.51
CA GLU A 65 -3.28 7.48 -3.70
C GLU A 65 -2.76 8.87 -4.09
N ARG A 66 -1.74 9.39 -3.39
CA ARG A 66 -1.18 10.74 -3.63
C ARG A 66 0.32 10.77 -3.91
N ILE A 67 1.04 9.71 -3.55
CA ILE A 67 2.49 9.61 -3.73
C ILE A 67 2.85 8.21 -4.25
N PHE A 68 3.96 8.11 -4.97
CA PHE A 68 4.55 6.81 -5.29
C PHE A 68 5.20 6.21 -4.03
N GLY A 69 4.44 5.36 -3.34
CA GLY A 69 4.94 4.68 -2.16
C GLY A 69 3.86 4.08 -1.27
N HIS A 70 4.36 3.44 -0.22
CA HIS A 70 3.55 2.77 0.79
C HIS A 70 3.32 3.67 2.01
N VAL A 71 2.19 3.47 2.67
CA VAL A 71 1.76 4.19 3.87
C VAL A 71 1.37 3.17 4.93
N LEU A 72 1.82 3.40 6.16
CA LEU A 72 1.41 2.66 7.34
C LEU A 72 0.17 3.33 7.95
N SER A 73 -0.96 2.63 7.96
CA SER A 73 -2.14 3.02 8.74
C SER A 73 -2.14 2.21 10.03
N TYR A 74 -2.46 2.83 11.17
CA TYR A 74 -2.55 2.14 12.44
C TYR A 74 -3.67 2.71 13.31
N ARG A 75 -4.24 1.86 14.18
CA ARG A 75 -5.22 2.24 15.18
C ARG A 75 -4.48 2.72 16.43
N THR A 76 -4.72 3.97 16.81
CA THR A 76 -4.37 4.52 18.13
C THR A 76 -5.28 3.97 19.21
#